data_AF-A0A9E6DBR4-F1
#
_entry.id   AF-A0A9E6DBR4-F1
#
_cell.length_a   1.000
_cell.length_b   1.000
_cell.length_c   1.000
_cell.angle_alpha   90.00
_cell.angle_beta   90.00
_cell.angle_gamma   90.00
#
_symmetry.space_group_name_H-M   'P 1'
#
loop_
_entity.id
_entity.type
_entity.pdbx_description
1 polymer ?
#
loop_
_entity_poly.entity_id
_entity_poly.type
_entity_poly.pdbx_seq_one_letter_code
_entity_poly.pdbx_strand_id
1 'polypeptide(L)' 'MPVRGPRDMVQARQVAMYLSHVGLEMSLSRVANAFERDRSTVAHACHKIEEMRDSAEFDIWLETLEKGLVIVAPLIDTNV' A
#
# COMPACT_ATOMS: atom_id res chain seq x y z
N MET A 1 -14.31 -17.67 -10.29
CA MET A 1 -14.81 -16.43 -9.64
C MET A 1 -13.81 -16.06 -8.55
N PRO A 2 -13.22 -14.86 -8.51
CA PRO A 2 -12.22 -14.55 -7.49
C PRO A 2 -12.92 -14.41 -6.14
N VAL A 3 -12.63 -15.34 -5.23
CA VAL A 3 -13.14 -15.31 -3.86
C VAL A 3 -12.50 -14.10 -3.18
N ARG A 4 -13.32 -13.11 -2.80
CA ARG A 4 -12.83 -12.01 -1.97
C ARG A 4 -12.43 -12.63 -0.63
N GLY A 5 -11.15 -12.49 -0.27
CA GLY A 5 -10.70 -12.92 1.06
C GLY A 5 -11.44 -12.15 2.16
N PRO A 6 -11.29 -12.58 3.43
CA PRO A 6 -11.79 -11.84 4.59
C PRO A 6 -11.49 -10.34 4.45
N ARG A 7 -12.45 -9.49 4.84
CA ARG A 7 -12.39 -8.02 4.63
C ARG A 7 -11.07 -7.42 5.11
N ASP A 8 -10.58 -7.92 6.25
CA ASP A 8 -9.35 -7.49 6.90
C ASP A 8 -8.11 -7.84 6.06
N MET A 9 -8.08 -9.02 5.41
CA MET A 9 -6.99 -9.42 4.51
C MET A 9 -6.96 -8.60 3.22
N VAL A 10 -8.11 -8.17 2.73
CA VAL A 10 -8.19 -7.28 1.57
C VAL A 10 -7.68 -5.90 1.96
N GLN A 11 -8.11 -5.38 3.11
CA GLN A 11 -7.69 -4.08 3.62
C GLN A 11 -6.18 -4.03 3.89
N ALA A 12 -5.62 -5.04 4.56
CA ALA A 12 -4.18 -5.11 4.81
C ALA A 12 -3.36 -5.08 3.50
N ARG A 13 -3.84 -5.75 2.44
CA ARG A 13 -3.19 -5.71 1.12
C ARG A 13 -3.31 -4.34 0.46
N GLN A 14 -4.46 -3.67 0.60
CA GLN A 14 -4.65 -2.33 0.06
C GLN A 14 -3.71 -1.32 0.74
N VAL A 15 -3.55 -1.43 2.06
CA VAL A 15 -2.57 -0.63 2.82
C VAL A 15 -1.15 -0.92 2.35
N ALA A 16 -0.76 -2.19 2.20
CA ALA A 16 0.58 -2.55 1.73
C ALA A 16 0.88 -2.03 0.30
N MET A 17 -0.10 -2.08 -0.60
CA MET A 17 -0.02 -1.49 -1.94
C MET A 17 0.15 0.02 -1.90
N TYR A 18 -0.63 0.71 -1.07
CA TYR A 18 -0.54 2.15 -0.88
C TYR A 18 0.83 2.56 -0.34
N LEU A 19 1.30 1.92 0.73
CA LEU A 19 2.59 2.19 1.33
C LEU A 19 3.76 1.95 0.37
N SER A 20 3.65 0.93 -0.49
CA SER A 20 4.65 0.67 -1.53
C SER A 20 4.66 1.76 -2.60
N HIS A 21 3.49 2.27 -2.99
CA HIS A 21 3.38 3.32 -3.99
C HIS A 21 3.78 4.70 -3.46
N VAL A 22 3.23 5.10 -2.30
CA VAL A 22 3.37 6.43 -1.73
C VAL A 22 4.59 6.51 -0.81
N GLY A 23 4.75 5.56 0.11
CA GLY A 23 5.84 5.56 1.08
C GLY A 23 7.20 5.16 0.51
N LEU A 24 7.24 4.31 -0.52
CA LEU A 24 8.47 3.88 -1.21
C LEU A 24 8.61 4.43 -2.64
N GLU A 25 7.70 5.31 -3.05
CA GLU A 25 7.69 5.94 -4.39
C GLU A 25 7.72 4.94 -5.57
N MET A 26 7.28 3.69 -5.36
CA MET A 26 7.28 2.70 -6.43
C MET A 26 6.19 3.03 -7.46
N SER A 27 6.45 2.82 -8.74
CA SER A 27 5.42 2.98 -9.77
C SER A 27 4.27 1.98 -9.58
N LEU A 28 3.04 2.37 -9.95
CA LEU A 28 1.87 1.48 -9.88
C LEU A 28 2.10 0.15 -10.61
N SER A 29 2.86 0.14 -11.71
CA SER A 29 3.21 -1.07 -12.45
C SER A 29 4.16 -1.98 -11.67
N ARG A 30 5.13 -1.40 -10.96
CA ARG A 30 6.06 -2.17 -10.10
C ARG A 30 5.33 -2.79 -8.92
N VAL A 31 4.43 -2.04 -8.28
CA VAL A 31 3.56 -2.55 -7.20
C VAL A 31 2.62 -3.63 -7.74
N ALA A 32 1.99 -3.41 -8.89
CA ALA A 32 1.10 -4.40 -9.51
C ALA A 32 1.81 -5.75 -9.75
N ASN A 33 3.04 -5.70 -10.27
CA ASN A 33 3.88 -6.87 -10.46
C ASN A 33 4.22 -7.54 -9.11
N ALA A 34 4.70 -6.79 -8.12
CA ALA A 34 5.07 -7.32 -6.81
C ALA A 34 3.92 -8.02 -6.05
N PHE A 35 2.68 -7.58 -6.28
CA PHE A 35 1.49 -8.15 -5.64
C PHE A 35 0.71 -9.12 -6.54
N GLU A 36 1.18 -9.41 -7.76
CA GLU A 36 0.51 -10.23 -8.78
C GLU A 36 -0.93 -9.78 -9.05
N ARG A 37 -1.11 -8.46 -9.23
CA ARG A 37 -2.43 -7.83 -9.47
C ARG A 37 -2.40 -6.92 -10.68
N ASP A 38 -3.59 -6.61 -11.17
CA ASP A 38 -3.75 -5.62 -12.24
C ASP A 38 -3.43 -4.21 -11.73
N ARG A 39 -2.85 -3.37 -12.59
CA ARG A 39 -2.53 -1.97 -12.27
C ARG A 39 -3.76 -1.20 -11.79
N SER A 40 -4.94 -1.46 -12.35
CA SER A 40 -6.20 -0.84 -11.90
C SER A 40 -6.58 -1.26 -10.47
N THR A 41 -6.20 -2.46 -10.04
CA THR A 41 -6.43 -2.93 -8.67
C THR A 41 -5.58 -2.14 -7.68
N VAL A 42 -4.32 -1.86 -8.03
CA VAL A 42 -3.44 -1.02 -7.21
C VAL A 42 -3.96 0.42 -7.16
N ALA A 43 -4.34 0.99 -8.31
CA ALA A 43 -4.93 2.34 -8.35
C ALA A 43 -6.20 2.44 -7.49
N HIS A 44 -7.08 1.44 -7.59
CA HIS A 44 -8.28 1.36 -6.75
C HIS A 44 -7.94 1.22 -5.26
N ALA A 45 -6.92 0.43 -4.91
CA ALA A 45 -6.43 0.32 -3.54
C ALA A 45 -5.94 1.68 -3.03
N CYS A 46 -5.12 2.40 -3.80
CA CYS A 46 -4.61 3.70 -3.40
C CYS A 46 -5.75 4.70 -3.17
N HIS A 47 -6.70 4.78 -4.10
CA HIS A 47 -7.83 5.69 -3.96
C HIS A 47 -8.66 5.39 -2.71
N LYS A 48 -8.91 4.11 -2.43
CA LYS A 48 -9.64 3.71 -1.23
C LYS A 48 -8.89 4.04 0.06
N ILE A 49 -7.56 3.91 0.08
CA ILE A 49 -6.78 4.30 1.26
C ILE A 49 -6.83 5.81 1.46
N GLU A 50 -6.74 6.62 0.40
CA GLU A 50 -6.90 8.08 0.49
C GLU A 50 -8.28 8.46 1.06
N GLU A 51 -9.37 7.83 0.61
CA GLU A 51 -10.71 8.02 1.20
C GLU A 51 -10.76 7.66 2.69
N MET A 52 -9.96 6.70 3.14
CA MET A 52 -9.89 6.31 4.55
C MET A 52 -9.07 7.29 5.39
N ARG A 53 -8.12 8.03 4.79
CA ARG A 53 -7.31 9.06 5.47
C ARG A 53 -8.15 10.27 5.91
N ASP A 54 -9.37 10.43 5.39
CA ASP A 54 -10.32 11.43 5.90
C ASP A 54 -10.68 11.21 7.39
N SER A 55 -10.47 9.99 7.91
CA SER A 55 -10.56 9.70 9.35
C SER A 55 -9.22 9.96 10.04
N ALA A 56 -9.22 10.91 11.00
CA ALA A 56 -8.02 11.24 11.78
C ALA A 56 -7.41 10.05 12.52
N GLU A 57 -8.24 9.10 13.00
CA GLU A 57 -7.74 7.89 13.67
C GLU A 57 -6.96 7.00 12.70
N PHE A 58 -7.49 6.82 11.49
CA PHE A 58 -6.85 6.01 10.46
C PHE A 58 -5.58 6.69 9.92
N ASP A 59 -5.62 8.01 9.73
CA ASP A 59 -4.48 8.78 9.24
C ASP A 59 -3.29 8.71 10.20
N ILE A 60 -3.51 8.90 11.51
CA ILE A 60 -2.46 8.77 12.53
C ILE A 60 -1.87 7.36 12.55
N TRP A 61 -2.72 6.34 12.44
CA TRP A 61 -2.28 4.95 12.36
C TRP A 61 -1.43 4.69 11.12
N LEU A 62 -1.86 5.21 9.96
CA LEU A 62 -1.16 5.05 8.69
C LEU A 62 0.19 5.79 8.69
N GLU A 63 0.24 7.02 9.21
CA GLU A 63 1.48 7.77 9.40
C GLU A 63 2.50 7.00 10.25
N THR A 64 2.03 6.25 11.25
CA THR A 64 2.93 5.44 12.10
C THR A 64 3.61 4.34 11.27
N LEU A 65 2.88 3.73 10.33
CA LEU A 65 3.45 2.76 9.41
C LEU A 65 4.39 3.40 8.39
N GLU A 66 4.04 4.56 7.84
CA GLU A 66 4.89 5.33 6.93
C GLU A 66 6.23 5.71 7.58
N LYS A 67 6.20 6.18 8.84
CA LYS A 67 7.41 6.47 9.63
C LYS A 67 8.28 5.23 9.83
N GLY A 68 7.67 4.06 10.07
CA GLY A 68 8.37 2.79 10.15
C GLY A 68 9.07 2.40 8.84
N LEU A 69 8.45 2.70 7.70
CA LEU A 69 9.02 2.46 6.37
C LEU A 69 10.26 3.33 6.10
N VAL A 70 10.26 4.60 6.51
CA VAL A 70 11.44 5.48 6.36
C VAL A 70 12.67 4.93 7.09
N ILE A 71 12.46 4.25 8.22
CA ILE A 71 13.55 3.60 8.97
C ILE A 71 14.11 2.40 8.21
N VAL A 72 13.26 1.66 7.49
CA VAL A 72 13.63 0.42 6.79
C VAL A 72 14.08 0.66 5.35
N ALA A 73 13.64 1.74 4.69
CA ALA A 73 13.97 2.04 3.30
C ALA A 73 15.48 2.06 2.99
N PRO A 74 16.36 2.61 3.86
CA PRO A 74 17.82 2.52 3.66
C PRO A 74 18.38 1.09 3.72
N LEU A 75 17.64 0.12 4.26
CA LEU A 75 18.02 -1.29 4.26
C LEU A 75 17.63 -1.99 2.94
N ILE A 76 16.79 -1.34 2.11
CA ILE A 76 16.34 -1.85 0.82
C ILE A 76 17.20 -1.28 -0.33
N ASP A 77 18.29 -0.55 -0.01
CA ASP A 77 19.35 -0.21 -0.97
C ASP A 77 20.10 -1.48 -1.40
N THR A 78 19.46 -2.25 -2.27
CA THR A 78 20.10 -3.24 -3.12
C THR A 78 19.62 -2.98 -4.53
N ASN A 79 20.37 -2.13 -5.20
CA ASN A 79 20.80 -2.32 -6.58
C ASN A 79 19.71 -2.83 -7.55
N VAL A 80 19.04 -1.88 -8.22
CA VAL A 80 18.61 -2.05 -9.61
C VAL A 80 19.36 -1.04 -10.45
#